data_AF-A0A847JJH5-F1
#
_entry.id   AF-A0A847JJH5-F1
#
_cell.length_a   1.000
_cell.length_b   1.000
_cell.length_c   1.000
_cell.angle_alpha   90.00
_cell.angle_beta   90.00
_cell.angle_gamma   90.00
#
_symmetry.space_group_name_H-M   'P 1'
#
loop_
_entity.id
_entity.type
_entity.pdbx_description
1 polymer ?
#
loop_
_entity_poly.entity_id
_entity_poly.type
_entity_poly.pdbx_seq_one_letter_code
_entity_poly.pdbx_strand_id
1 'polypeptide(L)'
;MKRNDKSAYLSIVNESGRSSWHYLQNIHAGNPREQSLSIALMLSEDLLSPEGAWRVHGGGFAGTIQVYVPQSRFPEFVERMEAVFGKGSVQRINIRPFGVCKVLMN
;
A
#
# COMPACT_ATOMS: atom_id res chain seq x y z
N MET A 1 13.03 -9.79 -7.93
CA MET A 1 12.58 -9.88 -9.34
C MET A 1 13.73 -10.46 -10.17
N LYS A 2 13.71 -11.75 -10.50
CA LYS A 2 14.73 -12.35 -11.41
C LYS A 2 14.26 -12.44 -12.86
N ARG A 3 12.93 -12.44 -13.08
CA ARG A 3 12.29 -12.62 -14.39
C ARG A 3 11.77 -11.33 -15.04
N ASN A 4 12.02 -10.17 -14.40
CA ASN A 4 11.52 -8.85 -14.82
C ASN A 4 9.99 -8.77 -15.09
N ASP A 5 9.22 -9.64 -14.45
CA ASP A 5 7.76 -9.71 -14.62
C ASP A 5 7.06 -8.84 -13.57
N LYS A 6 6.64 -7.64 -14.00
CA LYS A 6 5.95 -6.68 -13.16
C LYS A 6 4.52 -7.12 -12.84
N SER A 7 3.83 -7.73 -13.79
CA SER A 7 2.44 -8.16 -13.63
C SER A 7 2.33 -9.26 -12.58
N ALA A 8 3.19 -10.28 -12.68
CA ALA A 8 3.25 -11.33 -11.67
C ALA A 8 3.61 -10.78 -10.28
N TYR A 9 4.50 -9.80 -10.20
CA TYR A 9 4.83 -9.16 -8.93
C TYR A 9 3.64 -8.43 -8.30
N LEU A 10 2.93 -7.60 -9.07
CA LEU A 10 1.75 -6.89 -8.59
C LEU A 10 0.62 -7.85 -8.19
N SER A 11 0.44 -8.94 -8.94
CA SER A 11 -0.48 -10.02 -8.57
C SER A 11 -0.11 -10.64 -7.20
N ILE A 12 1.15 -10.99 -6.98
CA ILE A 12 1.62 -11.53 -5.69
C ILE A 12 1.45 -10.51 -4.55
N VAL A 13 1.62 -9.22 -4.82
CA VAL A 13 1.37 -8.16 -3.83
C VAL A 13 -0.10 -8.17 -3.40
N ASN A 14 -1.04 -8.26 -4.34
CA ASN A 14 -2.47 -8.36 -4.02
C ASN A 14 -2.80 -9.64 -3.25
N GLU A 15 -2.23 -10.78 -3.64
CA GLU A 15 -2.40 -12.04 -2.88
C GLU A 15 -1.85 -11.92 -1.45
N SER A 16 -0.75 -11.19 -1.25
CA SER A 16 -0.25 -10.87 0.09
C SER A 16 -1.25 -10.00 0.87
N GLY A 17 -1.88 -9.01 0.24
CA GLY A 17 -2.92 -8.19 0.86
C GLY A 17 -4.14 -9.00 1.28
N ARG A 18 -4.63 -9.89 0.39
CA ARG A 18 -5.75 -10.80 0.67
C ARG A 18 -5.42 -11.80 1.78
N SER A 19 -4.21 -12.32 1.80
CA SER A 19 -3.74 -13.24 2.85
C SER A 19 -3.71 -12.58 4.25
N SER A 20 -3.37 -11.29 4.31
CA SER A 20 -3.47 -10.49 5.54
C SER A 20 -4.89 -10.44 6.10
N TRP A 21 -5.91 -10.47 5.24
CA TRP A 21 -7.31 -10.56 5.64
C TRP A 21 -7.71 -11.98 6.01
N HIS A 22 -7.52 -12.94 5.10
CA HIS A 22 -8.11 -14.27 5.20
C HIS A 22 -7.38 -15.21 6.16
N TYR A 23 -6.05 -15.09 6.26
CA TYR A 23 -5.22 -16.07 6.98
C TYR A 23 -4.53 -15.45 8.19
N LEU A 24 -3.75 -14.38 8.00
CA LEU A 24 -3.01 -13.76 9.11
C LEU A 24 -3.92 -12.96 10.02
N GLN A 25 -4.99 -12.40 9.47
CA GLN A 25 -5.93 -11.51 10.16
C GLN A 25 -5.22 -10.33 10.86
N ASN A 26 -4.06 -9.92 10.36
CA ASN A 26 -3.21 -8.89 10.94
C ASN A 26 -3.63 -7.46 10.53
N ILE A 27 -4.91 -7.28 10.22
CA ILE A 27 -5.51 -6.00 9.83
C ILE A 27 -6.51 -5.48 10.87
N HIS A 28 -6.80 -6.28 11.90
CA HIS A 28 -7.76 -5.97 12.96
C HIS A 28 -7.07 -6.01 14.33
N ALA A 29 -7.01 -4.89 15.05
CA ALA A 29 -6.33 -4.77 16.34
C ALA A 29 -7.09 -5.39 17.53
N GLY A 30 -7.93 -6.40 17.29
CA GLY A 30 -8.81 -7.00 18.32
C GLY A 30 -10.00 -6.12 18.74
N ASN A 31 -9.93 -4.80 18.55
CA ASN A 31 -11.06 -3.87 18.68
C ASN A 31 -11.85 -3.78 17.36
N PRO A 32 -13.11 -4.24 17.29
CA PRO A 32 -13.91 -4.20 16.06
C PRO A 32 -14.20 -2.79 15.54
N ARG A 33 -14.02 -1.75 16.36
CA ARG A 33 -14.21 -0.34 15.95
C ARG A 33 -12.97 0.23 15.24
N GLU A 34 -11.83 -0.46 15.29
CA GLU A 34 -10.58 -0.03 14.67
C GLU A 34 -10.31 -0.86 13.42
N GLN A 35 -10.81 -0.35 12.28
CA GLN A 35 -10.75 -1.05 10.99
C GLN A 35 -10.04 -0.23 9.89
N SER A 36 -9.12 0.67 10.28
CA SER A 36 -8.46 1.58 9.35
C SER A 36 -7.72 0.82 8.23
N LEU A 37 -6.96 -0.23 8.56
CA LEU A 37 -6.28 -1.07 7.56
C LEU A 37 -7.28 -1.78 6.64
N SER A 38 -8.33 -2.39 7.20
CA SER A 38 -9.36 -3.07 6.42
C SER A 38 -10.01 -2.12 5.39
N ILE A 39 -10.38 -0.91 5.82
CA ILE A 39 -10.98 0.10 4.95
C ILE A 39 -9.96 0.56 3.89
N ALA A 40 -8.70 0.78 4.27
CA ALA A 40 -7.66 1.24 3.36
C ALA A 40 -7.35 0.21 2.25
N LEU A 41 -7.31 -1.08 2.59
CA LEU A 41 -7.10 -2.17 1.64
C LEU A 41 -8.30 -2.30 0.68
N MET A 42 -9.52 -2.26 1.22
CA MET A 42 -10.75 -2.32 0.41
C MET A 42 -10.84 -1.15 -0.57
N LEU A 43 -10.60 0.08 -0.11
CA LEU A 43 -10.57 1.27 -0.98
C LEU A 43 -9.48 1.14 -2.04
N SER A 44 -8.31 0.62 -1.68
CA SER A 44 -7.23 0.39 -2.65
C SER A 44 -7.60 -0.64 -3.71
N GLU A 45 -8.37 -1.68 -3.37
CA GLU A 45 -8.86 -2.65 -4.33
C GLU A 45 -9.87 -2.04 -5.30
N ASP A 46 -10.88 -1.34 -4.77
CA ASP A 46 -11.92 -0.67 -5.56
C ASP A 46 -11.32 0.37 -6.52
N LEU A 47 -10.40 1.20 -6.01
CA LEU A 47 -9.81 2.31 -6.76
C LEU A 47 -8.71 1.89 -7.72
N LEU A 48 -8.20 0.65 -7.70
CA LEU A 48 -7.03 0.29 -8.50
C LEU A 48 -7.14 -1.03 -9.24
N SER A 49 -8.11 -1.89 -8.94
CA SER A 49 -8.29 -3.11 -9.72
C SER A 49 -8.62 -2.76 -11.19
N PRO A 50 -8.05 -3.48 -12.18
CA PRO A 50 -7.01 -4.51 -12.08
C PRO A 50 -5.56 -3.97 -12.23
N GLU A 51 -5.36 -2.65 -12.29
CA GLU A 51 -4.13 -2.00 -12.75
C GLU A 51 -3.10 -1.69 -11.64
N GLY A 52 -3.51 -1.68 -10.38
CA GLY A 52 -2.64 -1.45 -9.23
C GLY A 52 -2.53 -2.64 -8.29
N ALA A 53 -1.74 -2.45 -7.24
CA ALA A 53 -1.62 -3.46 -6.20
C ALA A 53 -1.46 -2.86 -4.81
N TRP A 54 -1.85 -3.61 -3.79
CA TRP A 54 -1.88 -3.14 -2.42
C TRP A 54 -1.55 -4.28 -1.46
N ARG A 55 -0.98 -3.94 -0.31
CA ARG A 55 -0.71 -4.87 0.79
C ARG A 55 -0.55 -4.13 2.11
N VAL A 56 -0.67 -4.86 3.21
CA VAL A 56 -0.19 -4.39 4.52
C VAL A 56 1.32 -4.17 4.45
N HIS A 57 1.78 -3.07 5.06
CA HIS A 57 3.18 -2.75 5.26
C HIS A 57 3.52 -2.80 6.76
N GLY A 58 4.68 -3.38 7.10
CA GLY A 58 5.06 -3.63 8.49
C GLY A 58 4.32 -4.82 9.12
N GLY A 59 4.19 -4.81 10.45
CA GLY A 59 3.62 -5.93 11.23
C GLY A 59 2.09 -6.08 11.15
N GLY A 60 1.37 -5.02 10.76
CA GLY A 60 -0.10 -4.97 10.74
C GLY A 60 -0.73 -4.17 11.88
N PHE A 61 -2.05 -4.30 12.04
CA PHE A 61 -2.89 -3.66 13.05
C PHE A 61 -3.01 -2.12 12.94
N ALA A 62 -2.19 -1.35 13.66
CA ALA A 62 -2.18 0.12 13.59
C ALA A 62 -1.26 0.65 12.46
N GLY A 63 -0.90 -0.21 11.52
CA GLY A 63 0.14 0.03 10.51
C GLY A 63 -0.32 0.81 9.29
N THR A 64 0.58 0.91 8.31
CA THR A 64 0.34 1.51 7.00
C THR A 64 0.09 0.44 5.94
N ILE A 65 -0.46 0.86 4.80
CA ILE A 65 -0.49 0.04 3.59
C ILE A 65 0.57 0.52 2.61
N GLN A 66 1.07 -0.40 1.80
CA GLN A 66 1.89 -0.07 0.64
C GLN A 66 1.05 -0.31 -0.62
N VAL A 67 0.99 0.72 -1.47
CA VAL A 67 0.16 0.72 -2.66
C VAL A 67 0.97 1.11 -3.89
N TYR A 68 0.77 0.36 -4.97
CA TYR A 68 1.35 0.57 -6.28
C TYR A 68 0.24 1.10 -7.19
N VAL A 69 0.35 2.38 -7.54
CA VAL A 69 -0.69 3.12 -8.25
C VAL A 69 -0.18 3.50 -9.64
N PRO A 70 -0.94 3.25 -10.72
CA PRO A 70 -0.67 3.86 -12.02
C PRO A 70 -0.59 5.39 -11.90
N GLN A 71 0.39 6.00 -12.57
CA GLN A 71 0.65 7.44 -12.42
C GLN A 71 -0.56 8.31 -12.78
N SER A 72 -1.35 7.88 -13.77
CA SER A 72 -2.59 8.55 -14.19
C SER A 72 -3.69 8.52 -13.12
N ARG A 73 -3.71 7.49 -12.26
CA ARG A 73 -4.72 7.29 -11.20
C ARG A 73 -4.29 7.86 -9.84
N PHE A 74 -3.05 8.32 -9.71
CA PHE A 74 -2.52 8.83 -8.44
C PHE A 74 -3.27 10.03 -7.86
N PRO A 75 -3.68 11.05 -8.65
CA PRO A 75 -4.45 12.16 -8.10
C PRO A 75 -5.78 11.73 -7.46
N GLU A 76 -6.56 10.90 -8.16
CA GLU A 76 -7.83 10.36 -7.66
C GLU A 76 -7.61 9.46 -6.43
N PHE A 77 -6.58 8.61 -6.46
CA PHE A 77 -6.25 7.75 -5.33
C PHE A 77 -5.97 8.57 -4.06
N VAL A 78 -5.17 9.64 -4.16
CA VAL A 78 -4.88 10.55 -3.04
C VAL A 78 -6.15 11.20 -2.53
N GLU A 79 -6.96 11.78 -3.42
CA GLU A 79 -8.22 12.45 -3.06
C GLU A 79 -9.14 11.51 -2.27
N ARG A 80 -9.37 10.31 -2.80
CA ARG A 80 -10.31 9.34 -2.22
C ARG A 80 -9.81 8.75 -0.90
N MET A 81 -8.50 8.51 -0.77
CA MET A 81 -7.92 8.04 0.49
C MET A 81 -7.91 9.14 1.56
N GLU A 82 -7.51 10.36 1.21
CA GLU A 82 -7.46 11.48 2.16
C GLU A 82 -8.84 11.95 2.60
N ALA A 83 -9.88 11.77 1.78
CA ALA A 83 -11.26 12.01 2.19
C ALA A 83 -11.70 11.10 3.37
N VAL A 84 -11.10 9.92 3.50
CA VAL A 84 -11.43 8.94 4.55
C VAL A 84 -10.48 9.03 5.73
N PHE A 85 -9.17 9.17 5.48
CA PHE A 85 -8.12 9.10 6.50
C PHE A 85 -7.53 10.47 6.89
N GLY A 86 -8.02 11.54 6.27
CA GLY A 86 -7.53 12.90 6.47
C GLY A 86 -6.39 13.29 5.53
N LYS A 87 -6.25 14.60 5.35
CA LYS A 87 -5.20 15.21 4.51
C LYS A 87 -3.81 14.80 4.97
N GLY A 88 -2.94 14.42 4.03
CA GLY A 88 -1.57 13.99 4.28
C GLY A 88 -1.39 12.53 4.67
N SER A 89 -2.48 11.74 4.70
CA SER A 89 -2.43 10.30 4.98
C SER A 89 -1.78 9.48 3.87
N VAL A 90 -1.68 10.02 2.65
CA VAL A 90 -0.98 9.40 1.53
C VAL A 90 0.39 10.04 1.32
N GLN A 91 1.43 9.23 1.38
CA GLN A 91 2.82 9.65 1.18
C GLN A 91 3.39 9.03 -0.09
N ARG A 92 3.84 9.87 -1.04
CA ARG A 92 4.51 9.40 -2.25
C ARG A 92 5.95 9.00 -1.93
N ILE A 93 6.28 7.72 -2.16
CA ILE A 93 7.63 7.18 -1.93
C ILE A 93 8.36 7.05 -3.27
N ASN A 94 9.62 7.49 -3.30
CA ASN A 94 10.53 7.27 -4.43
C ASN A 94 11.57 6.23 -4.05
N ILE A 95 11.74 5.20 -4.90
CA ILE A 95 12.78 4.18 -4.71
C ILE A 95 14.08 4.71 -5.30
N ARG A 96 15.13 4.72 -4.49
CA ARG A 96 16.48 5.02 -4.94
C ARG A 96 17.28 3.74 -5.18
N PRO A 97 18.19 3.71 -6.17
CA PRO A 97 19.05 2.56 -6.41
C PRO A 97 20.21 2.45 -5.40
N PHE A 98 20.37 3.45 -4.52
CA PHE A 98 21.44 3.52 -3.53
C PHE A 98 20.86 3.63 -2.12
N GLY A 99 21.43 2.86 -1.20
CA GLY A 99 21.16 2.96 0.24
C GLY A 99 21.82 4.19 0.87
N VAL A 100 22.46 4.00 2.02
CA VAL A 100 23.21 5.07 2.70
C VAL A 100 24.38 5.53 1.82
N CYS A 101 24.54 6.84 1.66
CA CYS A 101 25.63 7.45 0.90
C CYS A 101 26.27 8.58 1.70
N LYS A 102 27.59 8.77 1.52
CA LYS A 102 28.30 9.95 2.04
C LYS A 102 27.94 11.15 1.18
N VAL A 103 27.47 12.23 1.81
CA VAL A 103 27.26 13.52 1.13
C VAL A 103 28.58 14.27 1.12
N LEU A 104 29.08 14.62 -0.06
CA LEU A 104 30.19 15.55 -0.20
C LEU A 104 29.59 16.96 -0.32
N MET A 105 29.82 17.79 0.68
CA MET A 105 29.48 19.21 0.63
C MET A 105 30.69 19.95 0.06
N ASN A 106 30.46 20.79 -0.96
CA ASN A 106 31.44 21.78 -1.41
C ASN A 106 31.35 23.03 -0.53
#